data_AF-A0A1H9TWW3-F1
#
_entry.id   AF-A0A1H9TWW3-F1
#
_cell.length_a   1.000
_cell.length_b   1.000
_cell.length_c   1.000
_cell.angle_alpha   90.00
_cell.angle_beta   90.00
_cell.angle_gamma   90.00
#
_symmetry.space_group_name_H-M   'P 1'
#
loop_
_entity.id
_entity.type
_entity.pdbx_description
1 polymer ?
#
loop_
_entity_poly.entity_id
_entity_poly.type
_entity_poly.pdbx_seq_one_letter_code
_entity_poly.pdbx_strand_id
1 'polypeptide(L)'
;MGQIVPDQGYGIGQLPGACFKGGWGPDPSGMYDVRQFRRFAGPHGDVAVALTASPADGSYATAQAMATELAQSLTTITSDLPVAACQ
;
A
#
# COMPACT_ATOMS: atom_id res chain seq x y z
N MET A 1 -3.05 -4.85 12.97
CA MET A 1 -2.08 -3.95 12.29
C MET A 1 -2.59 -2.52 12.22
N GLY A 2 -3.15 -1.98 13.32
CA GLY A 2 -3.64 -0.59 13.37
C GLY A 2 -2.78 0.33 14.23
N GLN A 3 -1.67 -0.19 14.77
CA GLN A 3 -0.66 0.57 15.50
C GLN A 3 0.53 0.70 14.55
N ILE A 4 0.66 1.88 13.94
CA ILE A 4 1.64 2.14 12.89
C ILE A 4 2.77 2.93 13.53
N VAL A 5 3.98 2.37 13.51
CA VAL A 5 5.16 3.08 13.99
C VAL A 5 5.55 4.17 12.98
N PRO A 6 6.14 5.30 13.42
CA PRO A 6 6.46 6.43 12.53
C PRO A 6 7.24 6.02 11.27
N ASP A 7 8.22 5.12 11.43
CA ASP A 7 9.07 4.64 10.33
C ASP A 7 8.32 3.84 9.25
N GLN A 8 7.08 3.41 9.55
CA GLN A 8 6.19 2.71 8.62
C GLN A 8 4.94 3.54 8.27
N GLY A 9 4.93 4.83 8.62
CA GLY A 9 3.86 5.79 8.38
C GLY A 9 3.83 6.37 6.96
N TYR A 10 4.03 5.53 5.94
CA TYR A 10 4.00 5.90 4.53
C TYR A 10 3.07 4.97 3.74
N GLY A 11 2.74 5.33 2.49
CA GLY A 11 1.83 4.52 1.69
C GLY A 11 0.44 4.46 2.33
N ILE A 12 -0.13 3.25 2.36
CA ILE A 12 -1.41 2.96 3.02
C ILE A 12 -1.41 3.40 4.50
N GLY A 13 -0.25 3.41 5.16
CA GLY A 13 -0.14 3.79 6.56
C GLY A 13 -0.55 5.24 6.86
N GLN A 14 -0.63 6.11 5.85
CA GLN A 14 -1.10 7.49 5.99
C GLN A 14 -2.61 7.65 5.87
N LEU A 15 -3.30 6.60 5.41
CA LEU A 15 -4.74 6.68 5.20
C LEU A 15 -5.50 6.57 6.53
N PRO A 16 -6.63 7.26 6.70
CA PRO A 16 -7.44 7.16 7.91
C PRO A 16 -7.85 5.72 8.24
N GLY A 17 -7.77 5.37 9.52
CA GLY A 17 -8.11 4.05 10.03
C GLY A 17 -7.28 2.91 9.42
N ALA A 18 -6.06 3.19 8.95
CA ALA A 18 -5.23 2.21 8.29
C ALA A 18 -4.98 0.97 9.16
N CYS A 19 -5.45 -0.18 8.65
CA CYS A 19 -5.07 -1.50 9.09
C CYS A 19 -4.41 -2.21 7.91
N PHE A 20 -3.08 -2.35 7.93
CA PHE A 20 -2.34 -2.81 6.75
C PHE A 20 -1.08 -3.59 7.12
N LYS A 21 -0.62 -4.45 6.22
CA LYS A 21 0.71 -5.08 6.32
C LYS A 21 1.65 -4.42 5.35
N GLY A 22 2.74 -3.83 5.85
CA GLY A 22 3.85 -3.35 5.03
C GLY A 22 5.02 -4.34 5.00
N GLY A 23 5.83 -4.24 3.96
CA GLY A 23 7.14 -4.87 3.83
C GLY A 23 7.99 -4.06 2.85
N TRP A 24 9.29 -4.02 3.07
CA TRP A 24 10.25 -3.32 2.21
C TRP A 24 11.58 -4.06 2.22
N GLY A 25 12.39 -3.82 1.20
CA GLY A 25 13.75 -4.33 1.15
C GLY A 25 14.30 -4.38 -0.27
N PRO A 26 15.61 -4.61 -0.41
CA PRO A 26 16.22 -4.79 -1.71
C PRO A 26 15.75 -6.10 -2.35
N ASP A 27 15.58 -6.07 -3.67
CA ASP A 27 15.53 -7.25 -4.50
C ASP A 27 16.96 -7.85 -4.68
N PRO A 28 17.11 -8.98 -5.40
CA PRO A 28 18.44 -9.57 -5.64
C PRO A 28 19.45 -8.67 -6.37
N SER A 29 19.00 -7.61 -7.04
CA SER A 29 19.84 -6.60 -7.68
C SER A 29 20.21 -5.43 -6.76
N GLY A 30 19.65 -5.39 -5.55
CA GLY A 30 19.88 -4.33 -4.55
C GLY A 30 18.86 -3.20 -4.60
N MET A 31 17.89 -3.25 -5.52
CA MET A 31 16.90 -2.19 -5.74
C MET A 31 15.75 -2.34 -4.74
N TYR A 32 15.34 -1.25 -4.08
CA TYR A 32 14.30 -1.33 -3.06
C TYR A 32 12.89 -1.43 -3.65
N ASP A 33 12.13 -2.38 -3.12
CA ASP A 33 10.68 -2.43 -3.26
C ASP A 33 9.98 -2.05 -1.95
N VAL A 34 8.81 -1.43 -2.08
CA VAL A 34 7.80 -1.34 -1.01
C VAL A 34 6.58 -2.16 -1.41
N ARG A 35 6.10 -3.02 -0.51
CA ARG A 35 4.93 -3.88 -0.71
C ARG A 35 3.95 -3.67 0.43
N GLN A 36 2.68 -3.40 0.12
CA GLN A 36 1.66 -3.18 1.15
C GLN A 36 0.34 -3.86 0.83
N PHE A 37 -0.31 -4.39 1.86
CA PHE A 37 -1.61 -5.06 1.76
C PHE A 37 -2.61 -4.41 2.72
N ARG A 38 -3.82 -4.13 2.23
CA ARG A 38 -4.94 -3.64 3.05
C ARG A 38 -6.27 -4.14 2.51
N ARG A 39 -7.23 -4.26 3.44
CA ARG A 39 -8.65 -4.33 3.14
C ARG A 39 -9.31 -2.96 3.32
N PHE A 40 -10.05 -2.51 2.32
CA PHE A 40 -10.88 -1.31 2.34
C PHE A 40 -12.35 -1.72 2.45
N ALA A 41 -13.14 -0.96 3.21
CA ALA A 41 -14.59 -1.11 3.17
C ALA A 41 -15.12 -0.29 1.98
N GLY A 42 -15.69 -0.95 0.98
CA GLY A 42 -16.34 -0.30 -0.16
C GLY A 42 -17.87 -0.31 -0.01
N PRO A 43 -18.59 0.47 -0.85
CA PRO A 43 -20.05 0.55 -0.79
C PRO A 43 -20.75 -0.77 -1.14
N HIS A 44 -20.07 -1.67 -1.86
CA HIS A 44 -20.61 -2.95 -2.32
C HIS A 44 -20.04 -4.16 -1.57
N GLY A 45 -19.14 -3.92 -0.61
CA GLY A 45 -18.41 -4.96 0.10
C GLY A 45 -16.94 -4.58 0.30
N ASP A 46 -16.20 -5.48 0.93
CA ASP A 46 -14.78 -5.29 1.17
C ASP A 46 -13.98 -5.37 -0.14
N VAL A 47 -12.97 -4.52 -0.28
CA VAL A 47 -12.01 -4.53 -1.38
C VAL A 47 -10.63 -4.89 -0.82
N ALA A 48 -9.99 -5.90 -1.39
CA ALA A 48 -8.63 -6.29 -1.03
C ALA A 48 -7.63 -5.65 -2.00
N VAL A 49 -6.61 -4.97 -1.46
CA VAL A 49 -5.58 -4.31 -2.25
C VAL A 49 -4.20 -4.83 -1.86
N ALA A 50 -3.42 -5.14 -2.89
CA ALA A 50 -1.98 -5.35 -2.83
C ALA A 50 -1.31 -4.31 -3.72
N LEU A 51 -0.36 -3.56 -3.18
CA LEU A 51 0.48 -2.64 -3.96
C LEU A 51 1.94 -3.01 -3.85
N THR A 52 2.67 -2.77 -4.93
CA THR A 52 4.14 -2.82 -4.98
C THR A 52 4.62 -1.55 -5.67
N ALA A 53 5.61 -0.89 -5.07
CA ALA A 53 6.30 0.26 -5.64
C ALA A 53 7.78 -0.07 -5.85
N SER A 54 8.20 -0.04 -7.11
CA SER A 54 9.56 -0.36 -7.57
C SER A 54 10.09 0.84 -8.38
N PRO A 55 10.81 1.78 -7.73
CA PRO A 55 11.29 2.99 -8.38
C PRO A 55 12.44 2.68 -9.35
N ALA A 56 12.51 3.45 -10.44
CA ALA A 56 13.58 3.32 -11.42
C ALA A 56 14.98 3.62 -10.85
N ASP A 57 15.05 4.48 -9.83
CA ASP A 57 16.30 4.80 -9.12
C ASP A 57 16.68 3.78 -8.04
N GLY A 58 15.81 2.81 -7.76
CA GLY A 58 16.04 1.75 -6.77
C GLY A 58 16.10 2.20 -5.32
N SER A 59 15.81 3.46 -5.02
CA SER A 59 15.96 4.00 -3.69
C SER A 59 14.75 3.71 -2.81
N TYR A 60 15.00 3.42 -1.54
CA TYR A 60 13.92 3.20 -0.58
C TYR A 60 13.01 4.43 -0.44
N ALA A 61 13.61 5.63 -0.44
CA ALA A 61 12.87 6.89 -0.32
C ALA A 61 11.89 7.09 -1.49
N THR A 62 12.33 6.85 -2.73
CA THR A 62 11.44 6.96 -3.89
C THR A 62 10.37 5.86 -3.86
N ALA A 63 10.70 4.64 -3.41
CA ALA A 63 9.71 3.57 -3.23
C ALA A 63 8.61 3.96 -2.20
N GLN A 64 8.99 4.61 -1.09
CA GLN A 64 8.04 5.14 -0.10
C GLN A 64 7.15 6.24 -0.68
N ALA A 65 7.73 7.17 -1.45
CA ALA A 65 6.99 8.25 -2.11
C ALA A 65 5.98 7.70 -3.12
N MET A 66 6.41 6.77 -3.99
CA MET A 66 5.54 6.09 -4.95
C MET A 66 4.42 5.31 -4.27
N ALA A 67 4.72 4.57 -3.20
CA ALA A 67 3.69 3.85 -2.44
C ALA A 67 2.66 4.81 -1.83
N THR A 68 3.10 6.00 -1.40
CA THR A 68 2.23 7.07 -0.87
C THR A 68 1.31 7.63 -1.94
N GLU A 69 1.85 7.92 -3.12
CA GLU A 69 1.06 8.37 -4.27
C GLU A 69 0.01 7.32 -4.68
N LEU A 70 0.42 6.06 -4.84
CA LEU A 70 -0.49 4.94 -5.14
C LEU A 70 -1.59 4.80 -4.09
N ALA A 71 -1.25 4.88 -2.80
CA ALA A 71 -2.22 4.80 -1.71
C ALA A 71 -3.26 5.93 -1.75
N GLN A 72 -2.84 7.14 -2.10
CA GLN A 72 -3.75 8.28 -2.27
C GLN A 72 -4.66 8.09 -3.48
N SER A 73 -4.13 7.66 -4.62
CA SER A 73 -4.93 7.38 -5.82
C SER A 73 -5.96 6.26 -5.60
N LEU A 74 -5.65 5.25 -4.79
CA LEU A 74 -6.61 4.19 -4.46
C LEU A 74 -7.91 4.72 -3.84
N THR A 75 -7.82 5.80 -3.04
CA THR A 75 -9.01 6.39 -2.39
C THR A 75 -10.02 6.97 -3.38
N THR A 76 -9.59 7.31 -4.60
CA THR A 76 -10.47 7.89 -5.62
C THR A 76 -11.16 6.83 -6.48
N ILE A 77 -10.60 5.61 -6.53
CA ILE A 77 -11.09 4.51 -7.39
C ILE A 77 -11.70 3.33 -6.61
N THR A 78 -11.68 3.36 -5.27
CA THR A 78 -12.10 2.21 -4.44
C THR A 78 -13.54 1.75 -4.75
N SER A 79 -14.45 2.66 -5.11
CA SER A 79 -15.83 2.31 -5.46
C SER A 79 -15.95 1.50 -6.76
N ASP A 80 -14.96 1.60 -7.64
CA ASP A 80 -14.91 0.92 -8.94
C ASP A 80 -14.16 -0.41 -8.88
N LEU A 81 -13.52 -0.71 -7.74
CA LEU A 81 -12.74 -1.93 -7.56
C LEU A 81 -13.65 -3.13 -7.26
N PRO A 82 -13.28 -4.34 -7.75
CA PRO A 82 -14.04 -5.54 -7.45
C PRO A 82 -14.01 -5.85 -5.96
N VAL A 83 -15.13 -6.34 -5.44
CA VAL A 83 -15.21 -6.83 -4.08
C VAL A 83 -14.35 -8.09 -3.92
N ALA A 84 -13.70 -8.22 -2.77
CA ALA A 84 -12.93 -9.38 -2.38
C ALA A 84 -13.88 -10.58 -2.22
N ALA A 85 -13.81 -11.53 -3.15
CA ALA A 85 -14.47 -12.82 -3.05
C ALA A 85 -13.55 -13.83 -2.36
N CYS A 86 -13.19 -13.59 -1.08
CA CYS A 86 -12.65 -14.67 -0.27
C CYS A 86 -13.82 -15.58 0.12
N GLN A 87 -13.91 -16.75 -0.50
CA GLN A 87 -14.76 -17.86 -0.04
C GLN A 87 -14.00 -18.74 0.93
#